data_AF-A0AAC8VLK9-F1
#
_entry.id   AF-A0AAC8VLK9-F1
#
_cell.length_a   1.000
_cell.length_b   1.000
_cell.length_c   1.000
_cell.angle_alpha   90.00
_cell.angle_beta   90.00
_cell.angle_gamma   90.00
#
_symmetry.space_group_name_H-M   'P 1'
#
loop_
_entity.id
_entity.type
_entity.pdbx_description
1 polymer ?
#
loop_
_entity_poly.entity_id
_entity_poly.type
_entity_poly.pdbx_seq_one_letter_code
_entity_poly.pdbx_strand_id
1 'polypeptide(L)'
;MAVLENGLKWQTLTMSSEDSQFLETRKYQRNEICGIFRVPPHMIADLERATFSNIEHQDLAFVRHSLVPWLVKIEQSISRDLLLAHERKKYFVKFNIEGLLRGDTAARASFYNRMFSIGVMSQNDIRELENMNPIEDGGRN
;
A
#
# COMPACT_ATOMS: atom_id res chain seq x y z
N MET A 1 20.35 50.44 -0.50
CA MET A 1 21.04 50.36 -1.81
C MET A 1 22.52 50.18 -1.53
N ALA A 2 23.09 49.02 -1.81
CA ALA A 2 24.54 48.83 -1.74
C ALA A 2 25.12 49.15 -3.12
N VAL A 3 26.02 50.13 -3.19
CA VAL A 3 26.73 50.53 -4.41
C VAL A 3 28.04 49.75 -4.46
N LEU A 4 28.23 48.95 -5.50
CA LEU A 4 29.46 48.21 -5.79
C LEU A 4 30.13 48.85 -7.00
N GLU A 5 31.16 49.67 -6.76
CA GLU A 5 32.08 50.12 -7.80
C GLU A 5 33.20 49.09 -8.02
N ASN A 6 33.66 48.99 -9.26
CA ASN A 6 34.80 48.19 -9.76
C ASN A 6 34.64 46.66 -9.89
N GLY A 7 33.72 46.21 -10.75
CA GLY A 7 33.86 44.92 -11.46
C GLY A 7 33.72 43.65 -10.61
N LEU A 8 33.37 43.79 -9.33
CA LEU A 8 33.12 42.67 -8.43
C LEU A 8 31.74 42.07 -8.73
N LYS A 9 31.74 40.95 -9.44
CA LYS A 9 30.55 40.11 -9.60
C LYS A 9 30.16 39.57 -8.22
N TRP A 10 28.99 39.99 -7.74
CA TRP A 10 28.35 39.41 -6.56
C TRP A 10 28.13 37.91 -6.80
N GLN A 11 28.98 37.07 -6.20
CA GLN A 11 28.75 35.63 -6.18
C GLN A 11 27.72 35.37 -5.08
N THR A 12 26.48 35.14 -5.48
CA THR A 12 25.48 34.55 -4.59
C THR A 12 26.06 33.25 -4.06
N LEU A 13 26.24 33.16 -2.74
CA LEU A 13 26.61 31.91 -2.08
C LEU A 13 25.58 30.84 -2.46
N THR A 14 25.94 30.03 -3.44
CA THR A 14 25.32 28.74 -3.74
C THR A 14 25.26 27.99 -2.42
N MET A 15 24.07 27.49 -2.04
CA MET A 15 23.77 26.78 -0.78
C MET A 15 25.01 26.41 0.06
N SER A 16 25.13 26.99 1.26
CA SER A 16 26.16 26.61 2.22
C SER A 16 26.17 25.09 2.43
N SER A 17 27.35 24.49 2.58
CA SER A 17 27.46 23.06 2.95
C SER A 17 26.67 22.74 4.23
N GLU A 18 26.55 23.71 5.14
CA GLU A 18 25.77 23.61 6.37
C GLU A 18 24.26 23.55 6.09
N ASP A 19 23.75 24.39 5.19
CA ASP A 19 22.33 24.38 4.78
C ASP A 19 21.97 23.06 4.09
N SER A 20 22.88 22.54 3.27
CA SER A 20 22.73 21.24 2.59
C SER A 20 22.66 20.10 3.61
N GLN A 21 23.54 20.11 4.61
CA GLN A 21 23.59 19.08 5.66
C GLN A 21 22.39 19.15 6.62
N PHE A 22 21.87 20.36 6.88
CA PHE A 22 20.65 20.56 7.64
C PHE A 22 19.42 20.01 6.91
N LEU A 23 19.31 20.25 5.60
CA LEU A 23 18.24 19.70 4.77
C LEU A 23 18.28 18.17 4.72
N GLU A 24 19.46 17.56 4.61
CA GLU A 24 19.62 16.10 4.68
C GLU A 24 19.15 15.54 6.03
N THR A 25 19.48 16.21 7.13
CA THR A 25 19.03 15.79 8.48
C THR A 25 17.51 15.81 8.60
N ARG A 26 16.85 16.84 8.06
CA ARG A 26 15.38 16.94 8.05
C ARG A 26 14.72 15.85 7.20
N LYS A 27 15.32 15.49 6.07
CA LYS A 27 14.86 14.36 5.23
C LYS A 27 15.03 13.02 5.95
N TYR A 28 16.16 12.82 6.62
CA TYR A 28 16.40 11.61 7.40
C TYR A 28 15.35 11.44 8.51
N GLN A 29 15.09 12.50 9.29
CA GLN A 29 14.06 12.49 10.34
C GLN A 29 12.67 12.15 9.79
N ARG A 30 12.30 12.68 8.62
CA ARG A 30 11.04 12.36 7.94
C ARG A 30 10.95 10.85 7.65
N ASN A 31 12.02 10.26 7.12
CA ASN A 31 12.07 8.82 6.84
C ASN A 31 12.01 7.97 8.11
N GLU A 32 12.62 8.41 9.21
CA GLU A 32 12.48 7.71 10.50
C GLU A 32 11.03 7.70 10.99
N ILE A 33 10.33 8.82 10.90
CA ILE A 33 8.90 8.92 11.26
C ILE A 33 8.07 7.96 10.39
N CYS A 34 8.29 7.97 9.08
CA CYS A 34 7.68 7.00 8.15
C CYS A 34 7.91 5.55 8.57
N GLY A 35 9.14 5.21 8.96
CA GLY A 35 9.50 3.88 9.46
C GLY A 35 8.73 3.47 10.72
N ILE A 36 8.57 4.38 11.68
CA ILE A 36 7.81 4.14 12.93
C ILE A 36 6.35 3.80 12.62
N PHE A 37 5.72 4.56 11.72
CA PHE A 37 4.32 4.33 11.33
C PHE A 37 4.15 3.27 10.24
N ARG A 38 5.25 2.71 9.72
CA ARG A 38 5.26 1.78 8.59
C ARG A 38 4.54 2.36 7.36
N VAL A 39 4.69 3.67 7.13
CA VAL A 39 4.13 4.38 5.96
C VAL A 39 5.26 4.60 4.97
N PRO A 40 5.14 4.12 3.71
CA PRO A 40 6.12 4.39 2.68
C PRO A 40 6.34 5.90 2.44
N PRO A 41 7.57 6.34 2.14
CA PRO A 41 7.87 7.76 1.89
C PRO A 41 7.09 8.38 0.72
N HIS A 42 6.78 7.60 -0.32
CA HIS A 42 6.04 8.13 -1.48
C HIS A 42 4.60 8.56 -1.13
N MET A 43 4.01 7.98 -0.08
CA MET A 43 2.67 8.35 0.39
C MET A 43 2.63 9.75 1.05
N ILE A 44 3.78 10.29 1.46
CA ILE A 44 3.92 11.65 1.97
C ILE A 44 4.57 12.60 0.95
N ALA A 45 4.45 12.25 -0.34
CA ALA A 45 5.02 12.96 -1.47
C ALA A 45 6.56 13.06 -1.48
N ASP A 46 7.25 12.14 -0.78
CA ASP A 46 8.70 11.99 -0.90
C ASP A 46 9.04 10.95 -1.99
N LEU A 47 9.35 11.46 -3.18
CA LEU A 47 9.59 10.66 -4.39
C LEU A 47 11.08 10.55 -4.75
N GLU A 48 11.98 10.99 -3.86
CA GLU A 48 13.42 11.17 -4.19
C GLU A 48 14.12 9.86 -4.63
N ARG A 49 13.61 8.70 -4.20
CA ARG A 49 14.10 7.36 -4.61
C ARG A 49 13.01 6.47 -5.22
N ALA A 50 11.86 7.06 -5.56
CA ALA A 50 10.70 6.30 -6.01
C ALA A 50 10.68 6.18 -7.54
N THR A 51 10.72 4.95 -8.05
CA THR A 51 10.37 4.64 -9.44
C THR A 51 8.95 4.06 -9.48
N PHE A 52 8.23 4.21 -10.60
CA PHE A 52 6.85 3.72 -10.72
C PHE A 52 6.68 2.25 -10.31
N SER A 53 7.58 1.37 -10.77
CA SER A 53 7.56 -0.05 -10.39
C SER A 53 7.85 -0.27 -8.89
N ASN A 54 8.71 0.54 -8.27
CA ASN A 54 8.98 0.44 -6.83
C ASN A 54 7.79 0.96 -6.01
N ILE A 55 7.05 1.96 -6.49
CA ILE A 55 5.84 2.50 -5.84
C ILE A 55 4.75 1.43 -5.74
N GLU A 56 4.45 0.71 -6.83
CA GLU A 56 3.44 -0.36 -6.81
C GLU A 56 3.78 -1.46 -5.80
N HIS A 57 5.05 -1.87 -5.75
CA HIS A 57 5.51 -2.84 -4.75
C HIS A 57 5.42 -2.29 -3.32
N GLN A 58 5.73 -1.00 -3.11
CA GLN A 58 5.63 -0.35 -1.81
C GLN A 58 4.18 -0.16 -1.35
N ASP A 59 3.25 0.09 -2.27
CA ASP A 59 1.82 0.16 -2.00
C ASP A 59 1.28 -1.20 -1.54
N LEU A 60 1.64 -2.29 -2.22
CA LEU A 60 1.28 -3.64 -1.81
C LEU A 60 1.88 -4.00 -0.43
N ALA A 61 3.14 -3.64 -0.19
CA ALA A 61 3.79 -3.85 1.10
C ALA A 61 3.10 -3.07 2.23
N PHE A 62 2.68 -1.83 1.98
CA PHE A 62 1.93 -1.01 2.94
C PHE A 62 0.60 -1.64 3.31
N VAL A 63 -0.18 -2.08 2.31
CA VAL A 63 -1.45 -2.77 2.56
C VAL A 63 -1.20 -4.00 3.44
N ARG A 64 -0.22 -4.84 3.08
CA ARG A 64 0.04 -6.12 3.77
C ARG A 64 0.60 -5.98 5.18
N HIS A 65 1.56 -5.08 5.38
CA HIS A 65 2.33 -5.01 6.63
C HIS A 65 1.86 -3.92 7.59
N SER A 66 1.07 -2.96 7.11
CA SER A 66 0.56 -1.84 7.89
C SER A 66 -0.95 -1.92 8.03
N LEU A 67 -1.71 -1.89 6.93
CA LEU A 67 -3.17 -1.81 6.99
C LEU A 67 -3.85 -3.10 7.47
N VAL A 68 -3.48 -4.26 6.90
CA VAL A 68 -4.12 -5.55 7.24
C VAL A 68 -4.13 -5.83 8.75
N PRO A 69 -3.02 -5.66 9.50
CA PRO A 69 -3.04 -5.82 10.95
C PRO A 69 -4.07 -4.95 11.68
N TRP A 70 -4.29 -3.71 11.22
CA TRP A 70 -5.30 -2.81 11.79
C TRP A 70 -6.71 -3.23 11.43
N LEU A 71 -6.95 -3.61 10.17
CA LEU A 71 -8.25 -4.07 9.71
C LEU A 71 -8.69 -5.33 10.46
N VAL A 72 -7.79 -6.31 10.63
CA VAL A 72 -8.05 -7.52 11.40
C VAL A 72 -8.39 -7.21 12.87
N LYS A 73 -7.71 -6.24 13.49
CA LYS A 73 -8.06 -5.81 14.85
C LYS A 73 -9.47 -5.23 14.92
N ILE A 74 -9.87 -4.45 13.92
CA ILE A 74 -11.21 -3.87 13.85
C ILE A 74 -12.26 -4.98 13.60
N GLU A 75 -12.00 -5.91 12.68
CA GLU A 75 -12.87 -7.09 12.43
C GLU A 75 -13.07 -7.91 13.71
N GLN A 76 -12.00 -8.17 14.45
CA GLN A 76 -12.06 -8.88 15.73
C GLN A 76 -12.85 -8.10 16.77
N SER A 77 -12.72 -6.77 16.83
CA SER A 77 -13.52 -5.93 17.73
C SER A 77 -15.00 -5.99 17.36
N ILE A 78 -15.34 -5.88 16.08
CA ILE A 78 -16.72 -6.00 15.60
C ILE A 78 -17.29 -7.38 15.95
N SER A 79 -16.55 -8.45 15.67
CA SER A 79 -16.99 -9.81 15.99
C SER A 79 -17.18 -10.02 17.50
N ARG A 80 -16.33 -9.41 18.33
CA ARG A 80 -16.42 -9.50 19.80
C ARG A 80 -17.56 -8.67 20.39
N ASP A 81 -17.78 -7.46 19.88
CA ASP A 81 -18.65 -6.47 20.54
C ASP A 81 -20.04 -6.38 19.89
N LEU A 82 -20.19 -6.72 18.61
CA LEU A 82 -21.44 -6.59 17.85
C LEU A 82 -22.11 -7.92 17.51
N LEU A 83 -21.43 -9.07 17.64
CA LEU A 83 -22.02 -10.40 17.40
C LEU A 83 -22.18 -11.20 18.69
N LEU A 84 -23.35 -11.83 18.85
CA LEU A 84 -23.62 -12.79 19.91
C LEU A 84 -22.84 -14.11 19.65
N ALA A 85 -22.60 -14.89 20.71
CA ALA A 85 -21.80 -16.12 20.63
C ALA A 85 -22.33 -17.15 19.61
N HIS A 86 -23.65 -17.20 19.40
CA HIS A 86 -24.25 -18.08 18.40
C HIS A 86 -24.15 -17.52 16.97
N GLU A 87 -24.18 -16.20 16.81
CA GLU A 87 -24.06 -15.52 15.51
C GLU A 87 -22.65 -15.63 14.94
N ARG A 88 -21.62 -15.63 15.79
CA ARG A 88 -20.20 -15.80 15.38
C ARG A 88 -19.91 -17.13 14.67
N LYS A 89 -20.78 -18.13 14.79
CA LYS A 89 -20.67 -19.40 14.05
C LYS A 89 -21.24 -19.32 12.64
N LYS A 90 -22.12 -18.35 12.39
CA LYS A 90 -22.85 -18.20 11.12
C LYS A 90 -22.39 -17.00 10.31
N TYR A 91 -21.96 -15.94 10.99
CA TYR A 91 -21.57 -14.67 10.40
C TYR A 91 -20.13 -14.35 10.76
N PHE A 92 -19.39 -13.84 9.78
CA PHE A 92 -18.05 -13.30 9.97
C PHE A 92 -18.00 -11.90 9.38
N VAL A 93 -17.10 -11.08 9.91
CA VAL A 93 -16.85 -9.71 9.42
C VAL A 93 -15.46 -9.68 8.84
N LYS A 94 -15.35 -9.19 7.61
CA LYS A 94 -14.10 -9.07 6.87
C LYS A 94 -14.14 -7.81 6.01
N PHE A 95 -13.10 -7.00 6.08
CA PHE A 95 -12.91 -5.88 5.18
C PHE A 95 -12.51 -6.39 3.80
N ASN A 96 -13.17 -5.90 2.76
CA ASN A 96 -12.77 -6.15 1.39
C ASN A 96 -11.58 -5.25 1.02
N ILE A 97 -10.36 -5.76 1.21
CA ILE A 97 -9.11 -5.12 0.81
C ILE A 97 -8.73 -5.38 -0.65
N GLU A 98 -9.51 -6.18 -1.37
CA GLU A 98 -9.20 -6.57 -2.75
C GLU A 98 -9.27 -5.38 -3.71
N GLY A 99 -10.04 -4.34 -3.36
CA GLY A 99 -10.05 -3.06 -4.06
C GLY A 99 -8.75 -2.25 -3.91
N LEU A 100 -7.99 -2.44 -2.83
CA LEU A 100 -6.69 -1.80 -2.60
C LEU A 100 -5.54 -2.61 -3.21
N LEU A 101 -5.66 -3.94 -3.19
CA LEU A 101 -4.75 -4.87 -3.87
C LEU A 101 -4.99 -4.93 -5.39
N ARG A 102 -6.07 -4.29 -5.88
CA ARG A 102 -6.50 -4.23 -7.28
C ARG A 102 -5.54 -3.46 -8.20
N GLY A 103 -4.47 -2.86 -7.67
CA GLY A 103 -3.46 -2.17 -8.47
C GLY A 103 -2.85 -3.03 -9.59
N ASP A 104 -2.91 -4.36 -9.48
CA ASP A 104 -2.50 -5.29 -10.53
C ASP A 104 -3.60 -6.30 -10.90
N THR A 105 -4.73 -5.79 -11.39
CA THR A 105 -5.79 -6.62 -11.99
C THR A 105 -5.27 -7.50 -13.13
N ALA A 106 -4.20 -7.08 -13.82
CA ALA A 106 -3.63 -7.80 -14.94
C ALA A 106 -2.91 -9.08 -14.50
N ALA A 107 -2.02 -9.02 -13.50
CA ALA A 107 -1.37 -10.21 -12.97
C ALA A 107 -2.37 -11.13 -12.25
N ARG A 108 -3.38 -10.59 -11.57
CA ARG A 108 -4.42 -11.39 -10.92
C ARG A 108 -5.30 -12.13 -11.94
N ALA A 109 -5.74 -11.44 -13.00
CA ALA A 109 -6.45 -12.09 -14.10
C ALA A 109 -5.55 -13.13 -14.81
N SER A 110 -4.27 -12.83 -15.01
CA SER A 110 -3.30 -13.77 -15.58
C SER A 110 -3.12 -15.01 -14.69
N PHE A 111 -3.02 -14.84 -13.37
CA PHE A 111 -2.93 -15.92 -12.39
C PHE A 111 -4.17 -16.82 -12.45
N TYR A 112 -5.38 -16.26 -12.34
CA TYR A 112 -6.60 -17.07 -12.39
C TYR A 112 -6.81 -17.73 -13.74
N ASN A 113 -6.56 -17.03 -14.85
CA ASN A 113 -6.63 -17.64 -16.18
C ASN A 113 -5.65 -18.80 -16.31
N ARG A 114 -4.43 -18.66 -15.81
CA ARG A 114 -3.43 -19.73 -15.85
C ARG A 114 -3.83 -20.92 -14.99
N MET A 115 -4.31 -20.68 -13.76
CA MET A 115 -4.74 -21.73 -12.83
C MET A 115 -6.00 -22.47 -13.29
N PHE A 116 -6.94 -21.75 -13.91
CA PHE A 116 -8.13 -22.32 -14.54
C PHE A 116 -7.75 -23.14 -15.77
N SER A 117 -6.86 -22.61 -16.62
CA SER A 117 -6.43 -23.28 -17.87
C SER A 117 -5.66 -24.59 -17.62
N ILE A 118 -4.91 -24.70 -16.53
CA ILE A 118 -4.23 -25.95 -16.13
C ILE A 118 -5.15 -26.92 -15.36
N GLY A 119 -6.41 -26.54 -15.11
CA GLY A 119 -7.39 -27.35 -14.40
C GLY A 119 -7.15 -27.49 -12.89
N VAL A 120 -6.28 -26.66 -12.30
CA VAL A 120 -5.99 -26.69 -10.85
C VAL A 120 -7.09 -26.01 -10.05
N MET A 121 -7.82 -25.06 -10.65
CA MET A 121 -8.82 -24.26 -9.99
C MET A 121 -10.12 -24.22 -10.79
N SER A 122 -11.26 -24.44 -10.13
CA SER A 122 -12.59 -24.32 -10.74
C SER A 122 -13.13 -22.90 -10.63
N GLN A 123 -14.19 -22.61 -11.38
CA GLN A 123 -14.86 -21.30 -11.34
C GLN A 123 -15.41 -20.97 -9.94
N ASN A 124 -15.85 -21.98 -9.18
CA ASN A 124 -16.33 -21.78 -7.81
C ASN A 124 -15.19 -21.53 -6.83
N ASP A 125 -14.01 -22.12 -7.03
CA ASP A 125 -12.82 -21.84 -6.22
C ASP A 125 -12.35 -20.38 -6.42
N ILE A 126 -12.37 -19.89 -7.67
CA ILE A 126 -12.07 -18.47 -7.96
C ILE A 126 -13.08 -17.57 -7.25
N ARG A 127 -14.37 -17.90 -7.30
CA ARG A 127 -15.42 -17.12 -6.64
C ARG A 127 -15.29 -17.11 -5.13
N GLU A 128 -14.96 -18.25 -4.52
CA GLU A 128 -14.70 -18.32 -3.08
C GLU A 128 -13.51 -17.44 -2.69
N LEU A 129 -12.42 -17.48 -3.46
CA LEU A 129 -11.24 -16.63 -3.24
C LEU A 129 -11.56 -15.13 -3.38
N GLU A 130 -12.47 -14.77 -4.30
CA GLU A 130 -12.98 -13.41 -4.50
C GLU A 130 -14.14 -13.04 -3.55
N ASN A 131 -14.46 -13.89 -2.55
CA ASN A 131 -15.56 -13.70 -1.61
C ASN A 131 -16.93 -13.48 -2.32
N MET A 132 -17.13 -14.09 -3.49
CA MET A 132 -18.38 -14.10 -4.25
C MET A 132 -19.20 -15.35 -3.93
N ASN A 133 -20.52 -15.26 -4.11
CA ASN A 133 -21.38 -16.43 -3.92
C ASN A 133 -21.08 -17.53 -4.96
N PRO A 134 -21.06 -18.81 -4.53
CA PRO A 134 -20.85 -19.94 -5.44
C PRO A 134 -21.98 -20.03 -6.47
N ILE A 135 -21.68 -20.60 -7.64
CA ILE A 135 -22.69 -20.97 -8.64
C ILE A 135 -23.26 -22.33 -8.23
N GLU A 136 -24.58 -22.41 -8.03
CA GLU A 136 -25.28 -23.62 -7.57
C GLU A 136 -25.29 -24.75 -8.62
N ASP A 137 -25.14 -24.43 -9.90
CA ASP A 137 -25.17 -25.41 -10.99
C ASP A 137 -23.74 -25.64 -11.53
N GLY A 138 -23.24 -26.87 -11.35
CA GLY A 138 -21.82 -27.22 -11.38
C GLY A 138 -21.02 -26.61 -12.54
N GLY A 139 -19.98 -25.86 -12.22
CA GLY A 139 -19.02 -25.27 -13.16
C GLY A 139 -18.11 -26.31 -13.83
N ARG A 140 -18.69 -27.21 -14.63
CA ARG A 140 -17.98 -28.02 -15.64
C ARG A 140 -18.41 -27.54 -17.02
N ASN A 141 -17.55 -26.74 -17.64
CA ASN A 141 -17.25 -26.78 -19.06
C ASN A 141 -15.78 -26.40 -19.23
#